data_AF-A0A1I2QGP5-F1
#
_entry.id   AF-A0A1I2QGP5-F1
#
_cell.length_a   1.000
_cell.length_b   1.000
_cell.length_c   1.000
_cell.angle_alpha   90.00
_cell.angle_beta   90.00
_cell.angle_gamma   90.00
#
_symmetry.space_group_name_H-M   'P 1'
#
loop_
_entity.id
_entity.type
_entity.pdbx_description
1 polymer ?
#
loop_
_entity_poly.entity_id
_entity_poly.type
_entity_poly.pdbx_seq_one_letter_code
_entity_poly.pdbx_strand_id
1 'polypeptide(L)'
;MERNVAKHVLADVLWVTHQSRGHREAKYIYDLLRRSYRARQMEWHEECLQLAWTQYCHWVSAGSPNRLNEVKRKGRHNKKLGDLAYPIRLEKRGRNEWEFAWPGEVLNLSDKFDLGINYLEAGDMKKAREVFKSLLGECPYFIDALNHLAITEWNTGNLAAAEDLYTKAYNVGRSVLSEDFKGKLPWSWTDNRPYLRTLHGLSLVKLRRGDIAGTKELLNRILKLDPDDHLGVRMILEDIKNGTAPWNE
;
A
#
# COMPACT_ATOMS: atom_id res chain seq x y z
N MET A 1 18.41 11.25 -11.93
CA MET A 1 17.09 10.96 -11.35
C MET A 1 16.11 10.45 -12.42
N GLU A 2 16.16 11.02 -13.63
CA GLU A 2 15.25 10.72 -14.76
C GLU A 2 15.34 9.30 -15.36
N ARG A 3 16.52 8.68 -15.41
CA ARG A 3 16.68 7.32 -15.98
C ARG A 3 15.99 6.20 -15.20
N ASN A 4 15.67 6.42 -13.92
CA ASN A 4 14.99 5.41 -13.10
C ASN A 4 13.47 5.52 -13.23
N VAL A 5 12.92 6.73 -13.36
CA VAL A 5 11.48 6.92 -13.55
C VAL A 5 11.04 6.43 -14.94
N ALA A 6 11.86 6.66 -15.97
CA ALA A 6 11.62 6.08 -17.30
C ALA A 6 11.59 4.54 -17.26
N LYS A 7 12.43 3.88 -16.44
CA LYS A 7 12.41 2.42 -16.25
C LYS A 7 11.15 1.94 -15.51
N HIS A 8 10.61 2.73 -14.59
CA HIS A 8 9.39 2.39 -13.87
C HIS A 8 8.15 2.54 -14.76
N VAL A 9 8.04 3.63 -15.53
CA VAL A 9 6.98 3.78 -16.54
C VAL A 9 7.09 2.69 -17.61
N LEU A 10 8.30 2.33 -18.05
CA LEU A 10 8.51 1.20 -18.97
C LEU A 10 8.07 -0.13 -18.34
N ALA A 11 8.40 -0.35 -17.05
CA ALA A 11 8.06 -1.56 -16.33
C ALA A 11 6.56 -1.69 -16.07
N ASP A 12 5.86 -0.58 -15.79
CA ASP A 12 4.41 -0.56 -15.58
C ASP A 12 3.67 -0.74 -16.91
N VAL A 13 4.13 -0.09 -17.98
CA VAL A 13 3.59 -0.30 -19.32
C VAL A 13 3.88 -1.74 -19.79
N LEU A 14 5.07 -2.28 -19.55
CA LEU A 14 5.41 -3.68 -19.86
C LEU A 14 4.64 -4.68 -19.00
N TRP A 15 4.39 -4.38 -17.72
CA TRP A 15 3.66 -5.26 -16.82
C TRP A 15 2.16 -5.30 -17.18
N VAL A 16 1.58 -4.15 -17.50
CA VAL A 16 0.20 -4.03 -18.00
C VAL A 16 0.06 -4.65 -19.40
N THR A 17 1.07 -4.54 -20.27
CA THR A 17 1.04 -5.15 -21.62
C THR A 17 1.47 -6.62 -21.66
N HIS A 18 2.19 -7.12 -20.65
CA HIS A 18 2.54 -8.55 -20.53
C HIS A 18 1.35 -9.39 -20.02
N GLN A 19 0.39 -8.77 -19.34
CA GLN A 19 -0.88 -9.43 -18.98
C GLN A 19 -1.96 -9.30 -20.06
N SER A 20 -1.76 -8.44 -21.08
CA SER A 20 -2.70 -8.29 -22.18
C SER A 20 -2.37 -9.26 -23.31
N ARG A 21 -3.41 -9.93 -23.80
CA ARG A 21 -3.38 -11.18 -24.57
C ARG A 21 -2.93 -11.03 -26.04
N GLY A 22 -2.05 -10.08 -26.36
CA GLY A 22 -1.54 -9.86 -27.71
C GLY A 22 -1.14 -8.42 -28.06
N HIS A 23 -0.56 -8.25 -29.26
CA HIS A 23 -0.10 -6.95 -29.77
C HIS A 23 -1.23 -5.92 -29.94
N ARG A 24 -2.45 -6.38 -30.21
CA ARG A 24 -3.63 -5.51 -30.40
C ARG A 24 -4.07 -4.86 -29.10
N GLU A 25 -4.10 -5.64 -28.02
CA GLU A 25 -4.47 -5.20 -26.69
C GLU A 25 -3.42 -4.24 -26.12
N ALA A 26 -2.14 -4.53 -26.34
CA ALA A 26 -1.05 -3.64 -25.97
C ALA A 26 -1.16 -2.27 -26.68
N LYS A 27 -1.52 -2.27 -27.97
CA LYS A 27 -1.76 -1.03 -28.74
C LYS A 27 -2.93 -0.22 -28.21
N TYR A 28 -4.02 -0.88 -27.86
CA TYR A 28 -5.20 -0.21 -27.29
C TYR A 28 -4.88 0.52 -25.99
N ILE A 29 -4.16 -0.13 -25.08
CA ILE A 29 -3.76 0.46 -23.79
C ILE A 29 -2.80 1.64 -23.99
N TYR A 30 -1.83 1.50 -24.90
CA TYR A 30 -0.92 2.59 -25.27
C TYR A 30 -1.69 3.83 -25.76
N ASP A 31 -2.63 3.64 -26.70
CA ASP A 31 -3.41 4.75 -27.26
C ASP A 31 -4.28 5.43 -26.20
N LEU A 32 -4.85 4.66 -25.26
CA LEU A 32 -5.65 5.18 -24.15
C LEU A 32 -4.82 6.04 -23.20
N LEU A 33 -3.65 5.54 -22.77
CA LEU A 33 -2.75 6.26 -21.86
C LEU A 33 -2.21 7.53 -22.53
N ARG A 34 -1.84 7.46 -23.80
CA ARG A 34 -1.34 8.62 -24.55
C ARG A 34 -2.38 9.73 -24.65
N ARG A 35 -3.65 9.38 -24.91
CA ARG A 35 -4.77 10.35 -24.93
C ARG A 35 -4.98 10.97 -23.55
N SER A 36 -4.92 10.17 -22.49
CA SER A 36 -5.05 10.65 -21.10
C SER A 36 -3.95 11.63 -20.72
N TYR A 37 -2.70 11.33 -21.04
CA TYR A 37 -1.56 12.21 -20.74
C TYR A 37 -1.61 13.53 -21.53
N ARG A 38 -2.02 13.50 -22.81
CA ARG A 38 -2.26 14.71 -23.60
C ARG A 38 -3.35 15.59 -23.02
N ALA A 39 -4.48 15.01 -22.64
CA ALA A 39 -5.61 15.74 -22.08
C ALA A 39 -5.23 16.44 -20.75
N ARG A 40 -4.26 15.89 -20.03
CA ARG A 40 -3.76 16.41 -18.75
C ARG A 40 -2.47 17.23 -18.87
N GLN A 41 -2.01 17.52 -20.10
CA GLN A 41 -0.75 18.25 -20.36
C GLN A 41 0.48 17.63 -19.66
N MET A 42 0.53 16.30 -19.54
CA MET A 42 1.63 15.56 -18.90
C MET A 42 2.72 15.21 -19.92
N GLU A 43 3.35 16.23 -20.51
CA GLU A 43 4.27 16.07 -21.66
C GLU A 43 5.39 15.07 -21.42
N TRP A 44 6.05 15.15 -20.27
CA TRP A 44 7.13 14.24 -19.89
C TRP A 44 6.69 12.75 -19.78
N HIS A 45 5.46 12.51 -19.32
CA HIS A 45 4.90 11.15 -19.24
C HIS A 45 4.50 10.63 -20.63
N GLU A 46 4.02 11.52 -21.50
CA GLU A 46 3.76 11.17 -22.90
C GLU A 46 5.06 10.78 -23.62
N GLU A 47 6.14 11.53 -23.44
CA GLU A 47 7.46 11.22 -24.02
C GLU A 47 7.98 9.86 -23.55
N CYS A 48 7.90 9.58 -22.26
CA CYS A 48 8.28 8.28 -21.69
C CYS A 48 7.44 7.13 -22.29
N LEU A 49 6.12 7.33 -22.43
CA LEU A 49 5.21 6.36 -23.02
C LEU A 49 5.51 6.11 -24.50
N GLN A 50 5.86 7.14 -25.26
CA GLN A 50 6.26 7.02 -26.67
C GLN A 50 7.55 6.22 -26.83
N LEU A 51 8.56 6.49 -26.00
CA LEU A 51 9.82 5.73 -25.99
C LEU A 51 9.58 4.24 -25.68
N ALA A 52 8.72 3.96 -24.70
CA ALA A 52 8.32 2.58 -24.35
C ALA A 52 7.66 1.85 -25.52
N TRP A 53 6.76 2.53 -26.23
CA TRP A 53 6.05 1.98 -27.38
C TRP A 53 6.97 1.69 -28.57
N THR A 54 7.92 2.57 -28.85
CA THR A 54 8.92 2.35 -29.89
C THR A 54 9.78 1.12 -29.59
N GLN A 55 10.23 0.97 -28.33
CA GLN A 55 10.99 -0.21 -27.89
C GLN A 55 10.18 -1.51 -28.05
N TYR A 56 8.90 -1.49 -27.70
CA TYR A 56 7.98 -2.61 -27.86
C TYR A 56 7.75 -2.99 -29.33
N CYS A 57 7.53 -2.01 -30.22
CA CYS A 57 7.37 -2.25 -31.66
C CYS A 57 8.64 -2.83 -32.29
N HIS A 58 9.83 -2.36 -31.89
CA HIS A 58 11.10 -2.95 -32.30
C HIS A 58 11.20 -4.40 -31.86
N TRP A 59 10.81 -4.72 -30.62
CA TRP A 59 10.83 -6.08 -30.09
C TRP A 59 9.89 -7.02 -30.86
N VAL A 60 8.65 -6.59 -31.14
CA VAL A 60 7.68 -7.38 -31.93
C VAL A 60 8.17 -7.58 -33.37
N SER A 61 8.74 -6.55 -33.99
CA SER A 61 9.19 -6.60 -35.39
C SER A 61 10.50 -7.37 -35.59
N ALA A 62 11.36 -7.42 -34.57
CA ALA A 62 12.65 -8.11 -34.63
C ALA A 62 12.53 -9.64 -34.61
N GLY A 63 11.33 -10.20 -34.40
CA GLY A 63 11.05 -11.63 -34.57
C GLY A 63 12.05 -12.58 -33.89
N SER A 64 12.68 -12.19 -32.78
CA SER A 64 13.82 -12.94 -32.25
C SER A 64 13.38 -14.05 -31.28
N PRO A 65 13.66 -15.32 -31.59
CA PRO A 65 13.54 -16.45 -30.67
C PRO A 65 14.80 -16.52 -29.80
N ASN A 66 14.95 -15.58 -28.87
CA ASN A 66 15.75 -15.80 -27.68
C ASN A 66 14.80 -15.52 -26.52
N ARG A 67 14.20 -16.55 -25.90
CA ARG A 67 14.87 -17.23 -24.80
C ARG A 67 15.99 -16.35 -24.25
N LEU A 68 15.62 -15.29 -23.52
CA LEU A 68 16.38 -15.02 -22.31
C LEU A 68 16.49 -16.38 -21.64
N ASN A 69 17.72 -16.89 -21.60
CA ASN A 69 18.07 -18.17 -21.05
C ASN A 69 17.08 -18.52 -19.96
N GLU A 70 16.52 -19.72 -20.03
CA GLU A 70 16.34 -20.48 -18.80
C GLU A 70 17.61 -20.18 -18.00
N VAL A 71 17.50 -19.28 -17.03
CA VAL A 71 18.40 -19.30 -15.91
C VAL A 71 18.18 -20.73 -15.48
N LYS A 72 19.11 -21.64 -15.86
CA LYS A 72 19.30 -22.92 -15.20
C LYS A 72 19.05 -22.52 -13.77
N ARG A 73 17.93 -22.99 -13.21
CA ARG A 73 17.56 -22.72 -11.83
C ARG A 73 18.78 -23.24 -11.06
N LYS A 74 19.81 -22.40 -10.84
CA LYS A 74 20.81 -22.57 -9.80
C LYS A 74 19.92 -22.48 -8.61
N GLY A 75 19.48 -23.65 -8.14
CA GLY A 75 18.20 -23.84 -7.50
C GLY A 75 17.76 -22.51 -6.92
N ARG A 76 16.88 -21.79 -7.64
CA ARG A 76 15.94 -21.01 -6.87
C ARG A 76 15.34 -22.15 -6.09
N HIS A 77 15.77 -22.28 -4.84
CA HIS A 77 14.84 -22.57 -3.82
C HIS A 77 13.66 -21.67 -4.24
N ASN A 78 12.71 -22.25 -4.96
CA ASN A 78 11.39 -22.36 -4.41
C ASN A 78 11.64 -22.73 -2.93
N LYS A 79 12.04 -21.73 -2.11
CA LYS A 79 11.15 -21.35 -1.06
C LYS A 79 9.85 -21.21 -1.84
N LYS A 80 9.08 -22.31 -1.82
CA LYS A 80 7.63 -22.24 -1.89
C LYS A 80 7.29 -20.87 -1.34
N LEU A 81 6.54 -20.04 -2.09
CA LEU A 81 5.98 -18.81 -1.53
C LEU A 81 5.50 -19.20 -0.13
N GLY A 82 6.26 -18.82 0.88
CA GLY A 82 6.39 -19.68 2.05
C GLY A 82 5.20 -19.41 2.91
N ASP A 83 4.14 -20.19 2.77
CA ASP A 83 2.87 -20.06 3.48
C ASP A 83 2.52 -18.59 3.80
N LEU A 84 2.70 -17.67 2.85
CA LEU A 84 2.35 -16.28 3.08
C LEU A 84 0.82 -16.25 3.08
N ALA A 85 0.25 -15.93 4.25
CA ALA A 85 -1.20 -15.89 4.45
C ALA A 85 -1.90 -14.91 3.48
N TYR A 86 -1.17 -13.92 2.93
CA TYR A 86 -1.70 -12.85 2.09
C TYR A 86 -0.81 -12.56 0.87
N PRO A 87 -1.39 -12.21 -0.30
CA PRO A 87 -0.65 -11.95 -1.55
C PRO A 87 -0.06 -10.52 -1.62
N ILE A 88 0.31 -9.94 -0.49
CA ILE A 88 0.93 -8.60 -0.40
C ILE A 88 2.45 -8.76 -0.52
N ARG A 89 3.16 -7.73 -1.01
CA ARG A 89 4.62 -7.72 -1.07
C ARG A 89 5.19 -6.43 -0.50
N LEU A 90 6.50 -6.45 -0.26
CA LEU A 90 7.29 -5.27 0.08
C LEU A 90 8.39 -5.11 -0.98
N GLU A 91 8.38 -3.98 -1.68
CA GLU A 91 9.25 -3.69 -2.82
C GLU A 91 10.25 -2.58 -2.48
N LYS A 92 11.50 -2.73 -2.90
CA LYS A 92 12.55 -1.74 -2.65
C LYS A 92 12.48 -0.64 -3.71
N ARG A 93 12.30 0.61 -3.30
CA ARG A 93 12.19 1.79 -4.19
C ARG A 93 13.45 2.66 -4.21
N GLY A 94 14.22 2.67 -3.11
CA GLY A 94 15.35 3.58 -2.97
C GLY A 94 16.50 3.04 -2.12
N ARG A 95 17.41 3.95 -1.74
CA ARG A 95 18.51 3.65 -0.81
C ARG A 95 17.94 3.54 0.59
N ASN A 96 17.53 2.32 0.95
CA ASN A 96 16.86 1.97 2.20
C ASN A 96 15.36 2.34 2.28
N GLU A 97 14.73 2.60 1.15
CA GLU A 97 13.29 2.91 1.08
C GLU A 97 12.54 1.76 0.44
N TRP A 98 11.38 1.46 1.03
CA TRP A 98 10.52 0.37 0.62
C TRP A 98 9.08 0.84 0.54
N GLU A 99 8.31 0.15 -0.28
CA GLU A 99 6.89 0.41 -0.51
C GLU A 99 6.11 -0.91 -0.46
N PHE A 100 4.94 -0.90 0.15
CA PHE A 100 4.00 -2.01 0.02
C PHE A 100 3.50 -2.12 -1.41
N ALA A 101 3.47 -3.33 -1.97
CA ALA A 101 2.85 -3.58 -3.26
C ALA A 101 1.60 -4.43 -3.05
N TRP A 102 0.47 -3.83 -3.39
CA TRP A 102 -0.85 -4.44 -3.24
C TRP A 102 -1.22 -5.27 -4.47
N PRO A 103 -1.97 -6.37 -4.27
CA PRO A 103 -2.48 -7.16 -5.37
C PRO A 103 -3.60 -6.37 -6.10
N GLY A 104 -3.73 -6.57 -7.42
CA GLY A 104 -4.63 -5.77 -8.26
C GLY A 104 -6.11 -5.89 -7.89
N GLU A 105 -6.48 -6.97 -7.19
CA GLU A 105 -7.79 -7.21 -6.62
C GLU A 105 -8.24 -6.08 -5.68
N VAL A 106 -7.31 -5.44 -4.95
CA VAL A 106 -7.61 -4.29 -4.09
C VAL A 106 -8.04 -3.08 -4.92
N LEU A 107 -7.48 -2.89 -6.13
CA LEU A 107 -7.83 -1.76 -7.01
C LEU A 107 -9.29 -1.85 -7.49
N ASN A 108 -9.80 -3.07 -7.67
CA ASN A 108 -11.20 -3.29 -8.07
C ASN A 108 -12.20 -2.96 -6.95
N LEU A 109 -11.71 -2.71 -5.72
CA LEU A 109 -12.54 -2.39 -4.57
C LEU A 109 -12.59 -0.89 -4.27
N SER A 110 -11.96 -0.03 -5.08
CA SER A 110 -11.85 1.42 -4.83
C SER A 110 -13.22 2.08 -4.67
N ASP A 111 -14.15 1.90 -5.62
CA ASP A 111 -15.46 2.56 -5.57
C ASP A 111 -16.25 2.17 -4.31
N LYS A 112 -16.14 0.90 -3.90
CA LYS A 112 -16.80 0.39 -2.70
C LYS A 112 -16.11 0.90 -1.43
N PHE A 113 -14.78 1.04 -1.45
CA PHE A 113 -14.02 1.63 -0.37
C PHE A 113 -14.36 3.12 -0.19
N ASP A 114 -14.41 3.87 -1.28
CA ASP A 114 -14.80 5.29 -1.30
C ASP A 114 -16.24 5.47 -0.79
N LEU A 115 -17.16 4.58 -1.15
CA LEU A 115 -18.52 4.56 -0.60
C LEU A 115 -18.52 4.38 0.93
N GLY A 116 -17.66 3.50 1.47
CA GLY A 116 -17.51 3.31 2.91
C GLY A 116 -17.00 4.55 3.62
N ILE A 117 -16.02 5.24 3.02
CA ILE A 117 -15.52 6.53 3.53
C ILE A 117 -16.62 7.59 3.50
N ASN A 118 -17.36 7.72 2.40
CA ASN A 118 -18.44 8.70 2.28
C ASN A 118 -19.49 8.52 3.40
N TYR A 119 -19.86 7.28 3.74
CA TYR A 119 -20.77 7.03 4.86
C TYR A 119 -20.15 7.37 6.22
N LEU A 120 -18.86 7.08 6.41
CA LEU A 120 -18.15 7.40 7.64
C LEU A 120 -18.08 8.92 7.86
N GLU A 121 -17.74 9.68 6.82
CA GLU A 121 -17.67 11.15 6.84
C GLU A 121 -19.06 11.78 7.02
N ALA A 122 -20.11 11.17 6.47
CA ALA A 122 -21.50 11.57 6.71
C ALA A 122 -22.03 11.20 8.11
N GLY A 123 -21.24 10.51 8.93
CA GLY A 123 -21.63 10.06 10.27
C GLY A 123 -22.55 8.83 10.28
N ASP A 124 -22.82 8.20 9.13
CA ASP A 124 -23.62 6.98 9.03
C ASP A 124 -22.76 5.75 9.35
N MET A 125 -22.42 5.62 10.64
CA MET A 125 -21.55 4.54 11.16
C MET A 125 -22.09 3.14 10.83
N LYS A 126 -23.42 2.99 10.70
CA LYS A 126 -24.04 1.70 10.38
C LYS A 126 -23.70 1.30 8.94
N LYS A 127 -23.94 2.18 7.97
CA LYS A 127 -23.64 1.87 6.56
C LYS A 127 -22.14 1.77 6.30
N ALA A 128 -21.34 2.63 6.91
CA ALA A 128 -19.88 2.53 6.84
C ALA A 128 -19.40 1.14 7.29
N ARG A 129 -19.88 0.68 8.46
CA ARG A 129 -19.58 -0.66 8.99
C ARG A 129 -20.00 -1.78 8.04
N GLU A 130 -21.19 -1.71 7.46
CA GLU A 130 -21.69 -2.71 6.50
C GLU A 130 -20.80 -2.79 5.25
N VAL A 131 -20.41 -1.65 4.69
CA VAL A 131 -19.54 -1.57 3.52
C VAL A 131 -18.15 -2.13 3.81
N PHE A 132 -17.49 -1.70 4.91
CA PHE A 132 -16.17 -2.20 5.26
C PHE A 132 -16.17 -3.69 5.61
N LYS A 133 -17.21 -4.21 6.30
CA LYS A 133 -17.35 -5.66 6.52
C LYS A 133 -17.48 -6.43 5.21
N SER A 134 -18.25 -5.88 4.26
CA SER A 134 -18.42 -6.49 2.96
C SER A 134 -17.11 -6.52 2.17
N LEU A 135 -16.33 -5.43 2.20
CA LEU A 135 -14.98 -5.38 1.61
C LEU A 135 -14.06 -6.45 2.21
N LEU A 136 -14.08 -6.63 3.53
CA LEU A 136 -13.25 -7.63 4.21
C LEU A 136 -13.72 -9.07 3.98
N GLY A 137 -14.97 -9.28 3.56
CA GLY A 137 -15.45 -10.57 3.07
C GLY A 137 -14.83 -10.96 1.72
N GLU A 138 -14.54 -9.98 0.86
CA GLU A 138 -13.91 -10.18 -0.44
C GLU A 138 -12.38 -10.17 -0.35
N CYS A 139 -11.82 -9.24 0.45
CA CYS A 139 -10.39 -9.05 0.64
C CYS A 139 -10.06 -8.92 2.13
N PRO A 140 -9.86 -10.04 2.85
CA PRO A 140 -9.63 -10.04 4.30
C PRO A 140 -8.36 -9.32 4.76
N TYR A 141 -7.43 -9.07 3.83
CA TYR A 141 -6.14 -8.45 4.07
C TYR A 141 -6.06 -6.99 3.62
N PHE A 142 -7.20 -6.38 3.28
CA PHE A 142 -7.23 -4.97 2.89
C PHE A 142 -7.05 -4.07 4.13
N ILE A 143 -5.81 -3.59 4.34
CA ILE A 143 -5.44 -2.81 5.53
C ILE A 143 -6.27 -1.54 5.67
N ASP A 144 -6.54 -0.79 4.59
CA ASP A 144 -7.35 0.41 4.71
C ASP A 144 -8.78 0.11 5.16
N ALA A 145 -9.42 -0.94 4.65
CA ALA A 145 -10.75 -1.34 5.10
C ALA A 145 -10.74 -1.77 6.59
N LEU A 146 -9.70 -2.48 7.04
CA LEU A 146 -9.53 -2.82 8.46
C LEU A 146 -9.38 -1.57 9.33
N ASN A 147 -8.54 -0.62 8.91
CA ASN A 147 -8.33 0.64 9.64
C ASN A 147 -9.63 1.45 9.73
N HIS A 148 -10.38 1.60 8.64
CA HIS A 148 -11.61 2.40 8.66
C HIS A 148 -12.74 1.71 9.43
N LEU A 149 -12.80 0.38 9.42
CA LEU A 149 -13.70 -0.34 10.31
C LEU A 149 -13.29 -0.14 11.78
N ALA A 150 -11.99 -0.10 12.09
CA ALA A 150 -11.50 0.19 13.45
C ALA A 150 -11.87 1.61 13.90
N ILE A 151 -11.75 2.61 13.01
CA ILE A 151 -12.21 3.99 13.24
C ILE A 151 -13.73 4.02 13.47
N THR A 152 -14.49 3.26 12.69
CA THR A 152 -15.95 3.18 12.86
C THR A 152 -16.30 2.62 14.25
N GLU A 153 -15.61 1.56 14.70
CA GLU A 153 -15.82 1.01 16.04
C GLU A 153 -15.38 1.99 17.15
N TRP A 154 -14.24 2.66 16.98
CA TRP A 154 -13.76 3.73 17.86
C TRP A 154 -14.81 4.83 18.05
N ASN A 155 -15.34 5.36 16.94
CA ASN A 155 -16.33 6.43 16.96
C ASN A 155 -17.66 6.00 17.62
N THR A 156 -17.93 4.71 17.70
CA THR A 156 -19.07 4.15 18.43
C THR A 156 -18.75 3.70 19.86
N GLY A 157 -17.53 3.99 20.36
CA GLY A 157 -17.09 3.67 21.73
C GLY A 157 -16.57 2.24 21.93
N ASN A 158 -16.52 1.43 20.87
CA ASN A 158 -16.11 0.01 20.95
C ASN A 158 -14.59 -0.14 20.85
N LEU A 159 -13.85 0.35 21.85
CA LEU A 159 -12.37 0.35 21.84
C LEU A 159 -11.75 -1.05 21.72
N ALA A 160 -12.38 -2.08 22.30
CA ALA A 160 -11.90 -3.45 22.18
C ALA A 160 -11.97 -3.96 20.73
N ALA A 161 -13.09 -3.70 20.04
CA ALA A 161 -13.25 -4.07 18.64
C ALA A 161 -12.29 -3.28 17.74
N ALA A 162 -12.07 -2.00 18.04
CA ALA A 162 -11.07 -1.19 17.35
C ALA A 162 -9.65 -1.78 17.52
N GLU A 163 -9.25 -2.18 18.74
CA GLU A 163 -7.96 -2.82 19.01
C GLU A 163 -7.79 -4.11 18.21
N ASP A 164 -8.81 -4.97 18.18
CA ASP A 164 -8.80 -6.23 17.42
C ASP A 164 -8.60 -6.00 15.92
N LEU A 165 -9.29 -5.00 15.36
CA LEU A 165 -9.22 -4.67 13.94
C LEU A 165 -7.87 -4.08 13.55
N TYR A 166 -7.34 -3.14 14.35
CA TYR A 166 -6.00 -2.62 14.13
C TYR A 166 -4.93 -3.70 14.32
N THR A 167 -5.10 -4.63 15.26
CA THR A 167 -4.20 -5.76 15.46
C THR A 167 -4.20 -6.70 14.25
N LYS A 168 -5.38 -6.95 13.65
CA LYS A 168 -5.47 -7.69 12.38
C LYS A 168 -4.71 -6.97 11.26
N ALA A 169 -4.92 -5.67 11.08
CA ALA A 169 -4.21 -4.88 10.08
C ALA A 169 -2.68 -4.88 10.31
N TYR A 170 -2.26 -4.80 11.58
CA TYR A 170 -0.86 -4.86 11.97
C TYR A 170 -0.23 -6.20 11.57
N ASN A 171 -0.93 -7.30 11.82
CA ASN A 171 -0.49 -8.65 11.46
C ASN A 171 -0.41 -8.86 9.95
N VAL A 172 -1.35 -8.27 9.18
CA VAL A 172 -1.28 -8.27 7.72
C VAL A 172 0.01 -7.61 7.24
N GLY A 173 0.33 -6.40 7.70
CA GLY A 173 1.57 -5.72 7.29
C GLY A 173 2.84 -6.43 7.76
N ARG A 174 2.80 -7.01 8.97
CA ARG A 174 3.89 -7.83 9.52
C ARG A 174 4.18 -9.11 8.75
N SER A 175 3.21 -9.63 7.99
CA SER A 175 3.43 -10.82 7.16
C SER A 175 4.53 -10.60 6.11
N VAL A 176 4.77 -9.36 5.71
CA VAL A 176 5.82 -8.97 4.75
C VAL A 176 6.90 -8.06 5.34
N LEU A 177 6.60 -7.38 6.46
CA LEU A 177 7.52 -6.48 7.15
C LEU A 177 8.00 -7.12 8.47
N SER A 178 9.18 -7.76 8.43
CA SER A 178 9.77 -8.44 9.60
C SER A 178 10.00 -7.51 10.79
N GLU A 179 10.11 -8.06 12.00
CA GLU A 179 10.44 -7.28 13.20
C GLU A 179 11.82 -6.60 13.11
N ASP A 180 12.80 -7.30 12.52
CA ASP A 180 14.17 -6.80 12.31
C ASP A 180 14.32 -5.90 11.07
N PHE A 181 13.22 -5.41 10.49
CA PHE A 181 13.27 -4.55 9.32
C PHE A 181 14.00 -3.24 9.63
N LYS A 182 15.05 -2.92 8.87
CA LYS A 182 15.89 -1.72 9.03
C LYS A 182 15.67 -0.65 7.95
N GLY A 183 14.69 -0.87 7.07
CA GLY A 183 14.32 0.07 6.03
C GLY A 183 13.41 1.18 6.52
N LYS A 184 13.17 2.15 5.65
CA LYS A 184 12.17 3.20 5.79
C LYS A 184 10.96 2.88 4.91
N LEU A 185 9.81 3.36 5.34
CA LEU A 185 8.56 3.44 4.57
C LEU A 185 8.21 4.93 4.39
N PRO A 186 8.83 5.63 3.43
CA PRO A 186 8.51 7.04 3.21
C PRO A 186 7.03 7.28 2.95
N TRP A 187 6.49 8.36 3.52
CA TRP A 187 5.09 8.77 3.37
C TRP A 187 4.69 9.16 1.94
N SER A 188 5.66 9.60 1.14
CA SER A 188 5.48 9.95 -0.26
C SER A 188 5.00 8.77 -1.11
N TRP A 189 5.40 7.55 -0.75
CA TRP A 189 4.88 6.31 -1.31
C TRP A 189 3.49 6.02 -0.73
N THR A 190 2.45 6.21 -1.53
CA THR A 190 1.04 6.18 -1.08
C THR A 190 0.68 4.85 -0.43
N ASP A 191 1.24 3.76 -0.93
CA ASP A 191 0.90 2.40 -0.50
C ASP A 191 1.44 2.06 0.89
N ASN A 192 2.34 2.88 1.45
CA ASN A 192 2.83 2.75 2.82
C ASN A 192 1.89 3.33 3.88
N ARG A 193 1.11 4.35 3.50
CA ARG A 193 0.26 5.11 4.42
C ARG A 193 -0.73 4.24 5.19
N PRO A 194 -1.38 3.22 4.59
CA PRO A 194 -2.31 2.36 5.30
C PRO A 194 -1.67 1.69 6.51
N TYR A 195 -0.47 1.10 6.34
CA TYR A 195 0.21 0.43 7.43
C TYR A 195 0.76 1.39 8.50
N LEU A 196 1.27 2.56 8.10
CA LEU A 196 1.69 3.60 9.06
C LEU A 196 0.50 4.09 9.91
N ARG A 197 -0.66 4.29 9.28
CA ARG A 197 -1.92 4.63 9.97
C ARG A 197 -2.40 3.51 10.89
N THR A 198 -2.18 2.25 10.53
CA THR A 198 -2.48 1.11 11.42
C THR A 198 -1.68 1.19 12.72
N LEU A 199 -0.35 1.41 12.62
CA LEU A 199 0.50 1.55 13.81
C LEU A 199 0.04 2.71 14.68
N HIS A 200 -0.31 3.83 14.06
CA HIS A 200 -0.78 5.02 14.74
C HIS A 200 -2.13 4.77 15.44
N GLY A 201 -3.14 4.28 14.71
CA GLY A 201 -4.45 3.97 15.27
C GLY A 201 -4.37 2.95 16.42
N LEU A 202 -3.57 1.89 16.26
CA LEU A 202 -3.35 0.92 17.34
C LEU A 202 -2.70 1.56 18.57
N SER A 203 -1.73 2.45 18.36
CA SER A 203 -1.07 3.14 19.48
C SER A 203 -2.03 4.05 20.24
N LEU A 204 -2.94 4.75 19.56
CA LEU A 204 -3.96 5.58 20.20
C LEU A 204 -4.97 4.73 20.99
N VAL A 205 -5.33 3.55 20.47
CA VAL A 205 -6.20 2.62 21.20
C VAL A 205 -5.55 2.07 22.44
N LYS A 206 -4.28 1.70 22.35
CA LYS A 206 -3.51 1.26 23.52
C LYS A 206 -3.38 2.38 24.55
N LEU A 207 -3.12 3.60 24.11
CA LEU A 207 -3.03 4.78 24.97
C LEU A 207 -4.34 4.98 25.74
N ARG A 208 -5.47 5.00 25.05
CA ARG A 208 -6.81 5.17 25.65
C ARG A 208 -7.18 4.04 26.61
N ARG A 209 -6.61 2.85 26.43
CA ARG A 209 -6.80 1.69 27.31
C ARG A 209 -5.78 1.62 28.46
N GLY A 210 -4.87 2.58 28.58
CA GLY A 210 -3.86 2.66 29.64
C GLY A 210 -2.56 1.91 29.35
N ASP A 211 -2.40 1.29 28.18
CA ASP A 211 -1.20 0.57 27.78
C ASP A 211 -0.12 1.54 27.25
N ILE A 212 0.54 2.23 28.18
CA ILE A 212 1.59 3.21 27.87
C ILE A 212 2.83 2.55 27.25
N ALA A 213 3.18 1.36 27.71
CA ALA A 213 4.36 0.65 27.22
C ALA A 213 4.18 0.27 25.74
N GLY A 214 3.06 -0.38 25.41
CA GLY A 214 2.74 -0.76 24.03
C GLY A 214 2.53 0.46 23.12
N THR A 215 1.96 1.55 23.64
CA THR A 215 1.86 2.82 22.91
C THR A 215 3.24 3.33 22.50
N LYS A 216 4.17 3.48 23.46
CA LYS A 216 5.52 3.97 23.18
C LYS A 216 6.25 3.07 22.19
N GLU A 217 6.09 1.76 22.28
CA GLU A 217 6.70 0.81 21.34
C GLU A 217 6.25 1.09 19.90
N LEU A 218 4.95 1.22 19.68
CA LEU A 218 4.37 1.48 18.35
C LEU A 218 4.75 2.85 17.80
N LEU A 219 4.69 3.91 18.61
CA LEU A 219 5.08 5.26 18.18
C LEU A 219 6.56 5.32 17.79
N ASN A 220 7.44 4.68 18.58
CA ASN A 220 8.86 4.58 18.23
C ASN A 220 9.09 3.74 16.97
N ARG A 221 8.26 2.71 16.72
CA ARG A 221 8.30 1.95 15.47
C ARG A 221 7.92 2.81 14.26
N ILE A 222 6.91 3.68 14.39
CA ILE A 222 6.55 4.65 13.34
C ILE A 222 7.75 5.55 13.02
N LEU A 223 8.42 6.12 14.02
CA LEU A 223 9.58 7.01 13.78
C LEU A 223 10.78 6.32 13.11
N LYS A 224 10.94 5.00 13.30
CA LYS A 224 11.96 4.23 12.57
C LYS A 224 11.59 4.05 11.10
N LEU A 225 10.30 3.88 10.80
CA LEU A 225 9.78 3.66 9.45
C LEU A 225 9.62 4.98 8.67
N ASP A 226 9.07 6.02 9.31
CA ASP A 226 8.88 7.37 8.79
C ASP A 226 9.55 8.41 9.71
N PRO A 227 10.86 8.66 9.53
CA PRO A 227 11.61 9.61 10.36
C PRO A 227 11.15 11.06 10.25
N ASP A 228 10.49 11.42 9.16
CA ASP A 228 9.99 12.78 8.93
C ASP A 228 8.71 13.06 9.74
N ASP A 229 8.13 12.01 10.34
CA ASP A 229 7.02 12.08 11.30
C ASP A 229 5.77 12.77 10.74
N HIS A 230 5.30 12.27 9.59
CA HIS A 230 4.11 12.82 8.95
C HIS A 230 2.82 12.64 9.76
N LEU A 231 2.83 11.73 10.74
CA LEU A 231 1.72 11.48 11.66
C LEU A 231 1.85 12.24 12.99
N GLY A 232 2.93 13.01 13.20
CA GLY A 232 3.09 13.84 14.39
C GLY A 232 3.25 13.06 15.70
N VAL A 233 3.78 11.83 15.65
CA VAL A 233 3.88 10.93 16.81
C VAL A 233 4.87 11.39 17.86
N ARG A 234 5.82 12.27 17.52
CA ARG A 234 6.73 12.88 18.52
C ARG A 234 5.97 13.69 19.57
N MET A 235 4.92 14.40 19.17
CA MET A 235 4.09 15.18 20.11
C MET A 235 3.40 14.27 21.13
N ILE A 236 2.84 13.14 20.67
CA ILE A 236 2.19 12.17 21.55
C ILE A 236 3.19 11.56 22.54
N LEU A 237 4.41 11.25 22.10
CA LEU A 237 5.48 10.76 22.99
C LEU A 237 5.87 11.80 24.04
N GLU A 238 5.91 13.07 23.67
CA GLU A 238 6.18 14.19 24.59
C GLU A 238 5.04 14.35 25.60
N ASP A 239 3.78 14.29 25.17
CA ASP A 239 2.63 14.36 26.06
C ASP A 239 2.61 13.21 27.08
N ILE A 240 2.93 11.99 26.64
CA ILE A 240 3.06 10.83 27.54
C ILE A 240 4.20 11.05 28.55
N LYS A 241 5.32 11.66 28.13
CA LYS A 241 6.45 11.96 29.01
C LYS A 241 6.09 13.01 30.07
N ASN A 242 5.28 14.00 29.68
CA ASN A 242 4.85 15.10 30.56
C ASN A 242 3.61 14.74 31.40
N GLY A 243 2.97 13.59 31.13
CA GLY A 243 1.74 13.19 31.80
C GLY A 243 0.49 13.96 31.31
N THR A 244 0.57 14.60 30.15
CA THR A 244 -0.49 15.44 29.55
C THR A 244 -1.28 14.73 28.45
N ALA A 245 -0.94 13.48 28.14
CA ALA A 245 -1.62 12.72 27.08
C ALA A 245 -3.15 12.64 27.33
N PRO A 246 -3.99 12.98 26.34
CA PRO A 246 -5.44 12.92 26.50
C PRO A 246 -5.90 11.47 26.57
N TRP A 247 -6.56 11.11 27.66
CA TRP A 247 -7.05 9.74 27.91
C TRP A 247 -8.50 9.54 27.48
N ASN A 248 -9.27 10.63 27.31
CA ASN A 248 -10.72 10.57 27.39
C ASN A 248 -11.49 11.18 26.21
N GLU A 249 -10.84 11.82 25.24
CA GLU A 249 -11.51 12.44 24.07
C GLU A 249 -11.69 11.43 22.93
#